data_AF-A0ABC8UAQ6-F1
#
_entry.id   AF-A0ABC8UAQ6-F1
#
_cell.length_a   1.000
_cell.length_b   1.000
_cell.length_c   1.000
_cell.angle_alpha   90.00
_cell.angle_beta   90.00
_cell.angle_gamma   90.00
#
_symmetry.space_group_name_H-M   'P 1'
#
loop_
_entity.id
_entity.type
_entity.pdbx_description
1 polymer ?
#
loop_
_entity_poly.entity_id
_entity_poly.type
_entity_poly.pdbx_seq_one_letter_code
_entity_poly.pdbx_strand_id
1 'polypeptide(L)'
;MAFDESTILTSSRHQYIYMEEEKSDPVNMELGSPKDIVPNKGTSKIIAIDPDGEAYEFGLPFIRKAGVEHKISFIQSDAFSALNEMSSNGEGAEMFDFVFVDADKPNYINYHEQAIKLVKVGGVIAYDNTLYRELVVTPENEVPEQFRGNRKAIMDVNILLASDCRVEISLIPIGDGLTLCRRIA
;
A
#
# COMPACT_ATOMS: atom_id res chain seq x y z
N MET A 1 28.11 -4.57 9.21
CA MET A 1 26.85 -5.12 8.71
C MET A 1 26.09 -3.94 8.12
N ALA A 2 26.15 -3.78 6.79
CA ALA A 2 25.58 -2.64 6.10
C ALA A 2 24.08 -2.91 5.89
N PHE A 3 23.23 -2.01 6.38
CA PHE A 3 21.80 -2.03 6.13
C PHE A 3 21.55 -1.29 4.82
N ASP A 4 20.86 -1.97 3.89
CA ASP A 4 20.44 -1.44 2.59
C ASP A 4 19.35 -0.35 2.77
N GLU A 5 19.35 0.64 1.89
CA GLU A 5 18.68 1.95 2.00
C GLU A 5 17.15 1.92 1.76
N SER A 6 16.48 0.78 1.96
CA SER A 6 15.08 0.58 1.55
C SER A 6 14.10 0.21 2.67
N THR A 7 14.52 0.15 3.94
CA THR A 7 13.62 -0.26 5.03
C THR A 7 13.05 0.94 5.80
N ILE A 8 11.81 1.32 5.50
CA ILE A 8 11.00 2.20 6.37
C ILE A 8 10.39 1.33 7.47
N LEU A 9 10.79 1.57 8.71
CA LEU A 9 10.23 0.92 9.91
C LEU A 9 8.82 1.48 10.15
N THR A 10 7.78 0.68 9.91
CA THR A 10 6.43 0.97 10.42
C THR A 10 6.12 0.07 11.62
N SER A 11 5.46 0.65 12.61
CA SER A 11 5.03 -0.03 13.83
C SER A 11 3.75 -0.81 13.54
N SER A 12 3.72 -2.11 13.94
CA SER A 12 2.60 -3.08 13.83
C SER A 12 1.27 -2.69 14.52
N ARG A 13 1.05 -1.40 14.82
CA ARG A 13 -0.13 -0.89 15.53
C ARG A 13 -0.85 0.27 14.83
N HIS A 14 -0.38 0.74 13.68
CA HIS A 14 -0.92 1.95 13.04
C HIS A 14 -1.35 1.64 11.60
N GLN A 15 -2.31 2.43 11.10
CA GLN A 15 -3.17 2.09 9.98
C GLN A 15 -2.82 2.96 8.76
N TYR A 16 -1.99 2.44 7.87
CA TYR A 16 -1.51 3.21 6.73
C TYR A 16 -2.05 2.68 5.41
N ILE A 17 -2.45 3.61 4.55
CA ILE A 17 -2.46 3.39 3.11
C ILE A 17 -1.35 4.24 2.49
N TYR A 18 -0.43 3.58 1.81
CA TYR A 18 0.61 4.23 1.01
C TYR A 18 0.27 4.09 -0.46
N MET A 19 0.33 5.18 -1.20
CA MET A 19 0.16 5.16 -2.64
C MET A 19 1.36 5.83 -3.30
N GLU A 20 2.03 5.13 -4.20
CA GLU A 20 3.21 5.60 -4.90
C GLU A 20 2.89 5.93 -6.35
N GLU A 21 3.29 7.13 -6.77
CA GLU A 21 3.27 7.64 -8.14
C GLU A 21 4.71 7.86 -8.61
N GLU A 22 5.13 7.17 -9.66
CA GLU A 22 6.38 7.43 -10.38
C GLU A 22 6.12 8.43 -11.51
N LYS A 23 6.60 9.66 -11.35
CA LYS A 23 6.64 10.62 -12.45
C LYS A 23 7.87 10.37 -13.30
N SER A 24 7.68 9.88 -14.52
CA SER A 24 8.73 9.87 -15.54
C SER A 24 9.00 11.31 -15.99
N ASP A 25 10.20 11.82 -15.76
CA ASP A 25 10.67 13.01 -16.48
C ASP A 25 10.73 12.66 -17.98
N PRO A 26 10.24 13.53 -18.90
CA PRO A 26 10.45 13.34 -20.32
C PRO A 26 11.93 13.56 -20.64
N VAL A 27 12.74 12.51 -20.52
CA VAL A 27 14.13 12.55 -20.94
C VAL A 27 14.15 12.53 -22.46
N ASN A 28 14.56 13.65 -23.06
CA ASN A 28 15.05 13.69 -24.44
C ASN A 28 16.09 12.58 -24.59
N MET A 29 15.75 11.57 -25.38
CA MET A 29 16.61 10.43 -25.71
C MET A 29 17.72 10.91 -26.67
N GLU A 30 18.67 11.70 -26.17
CA GLU A 30 19.94 11.86 -26.87
C GLU A 30 20.75 10.59 -26.66
N LEU A 31 21.04 9.90 -27.77
CA LEU A 31 21.83 8.68 -27.83
C LEU A 31 23.29 8.96 -27.40
N GLY A 32 23.50 9.04 -26.08
CA GLY A 32 24.80 9.08 -25.42
C GLY A 32 25.35 7.68 -25.15
N SER A 33 26.66 7.59 -24.93
CA SER A 33 27.39 6.34 -24.81
C SER A 33 26.95 5.49 -23.59
N PRO A 34 27.22 4.16 -23.53
CA PRO A 34 26.81 3.30 -22.41
C PRO A 34 27.33 3.72 -21.02
N LYS A 35 28.22 4.71 -20.93
CA LYS A 35 28.75 5.27 -19.69
C LYS A 35 27.91 6.43 -19.13
N ASP A 36 26.94 6.90 -19.90
CA ASP A 36 26.05 8.02 -19.55
C ASP A 36 24.68 7.54 -19.03
N ILE A 37 24.54 6.25 -18.70
CA ILE A 37 23.38 5.72 -17.97
C ILE A 37 23.48 6.21 -16.52
N VAL A 38 23.06 7.45 -16.31
CA VAL A 38 22.79 7.98 -14.97
C VAL A 38 21.56 7.23 -14.46
N PRO A 39 21.60 6.60 -13.26
CA PRO A 39 20.39 6.04 -12.67
C PRO A 39 19.32 7.15 -12.60
N ASN A 40 18.15 6.86 -13.14
CA ASN A 40 17.02 7.79 -13.17
C ASN A 40 16.76 8.25 -11.73
N LYS A 41 17.00 9.54 -11.44
CA LYS A 41 16.62 10.15 -10.16
C LYS A 41 15.10 10.36 -10.20
N GLY A 42 14.34 9.27 -10.14
CA GLY A 42 12.88 9.31 -10.21
C GLY A 42 12.30 10.27 -9.18
N THR A 43 11.34 11.09 -9.58
CA THR A 43 10.62 12.03 -8.73
C THR A 43 9.41 11.35 -8.05
N SER A 44 9.61 10.11 -7.61
CA SER A 44 8.61 9.26 -6.94
C SER A 44 7.94 10.01 -5.78
N LYS A 45 6.61 10.12 -5.80
CA LYS A 45 5.82 10.71 -4.71
C LYS A 45 5.02 9.62 -4.01
N ILE A 46 4.95 9.73 -2.69
CA ILE A 46 4.17 8.86 -1.82
C ILE A 46 3.07 9.71 -1.18
N ILE A 47 1.84 9.26 -1.29
CA ILE A 47 0.73 9.76 -0.48
C ILE A 47 0.55 8.77 0.68
N ALA A 48 0.71 9.25 1.90
CA ALA A 48 0.57 8.47 3.12
C ALA A 48 -0.66 8.95 3.87
N ILE A 49 -1.61 8.06 4.15
CA ILE A 49 -2.86 8.38 4.84
C ILE A 49 -2.92 7.60 6.15
N ASP A 50 -3.09 8.31 7.27
CA ASP A 50 -3.36 7.72 8.58
C ASP A 50 -4.13 8.75 9.45
N PRO A 51 -5.16 8.35 10.21
CA PRO A 51 -5.82 9.25 11.15
C PRO A 51 -4.92 9.71 12.31
N ASP A 52 -3.91 8.92 12.69
CA ASP A 52 -2.97 9.17 13.78
C ASP A 52 -1.74 9.98 13.30
N GLY A 53 -1.85 11.29 13.42
CA GLY A 53 -0.75 12.21 13.14
C GLY A 53 0.44 12.08 14.10
N GLU A 54 0.20 11.68 15.36
CA GLU A 54 1.27 11.55 16.36
C GLU A 54 2.23 10.41 16.00
N ALA A 55 1.69 9.29 15.51
CA ALA A 55 2.49 8.17 15.02
C ALA A 55 3.39 8.56 13.84
N TYR A 56 2.87 9.34 12.89
CA TYR A 56 3.67 9.88 11.78
C TYR A 56 4.76 10.84 12.28
N GLU A 57 4.42 11.78 13.15
CA GLU A 57 5.37 12.73 13.73
C GLU A 57 6.49 12.05 14.51
N PHE A 58 6.18 10.96 15.21
CA PHE A 58 7.17 10.15 15.91
C PHE A 58 8.21 9.53 14.96
N GLY A 59 7.78 9.09 13.77
CA GLY A 59 8.66 8.54 12.73
C GLY A 59 9.44 9.59 11.93
N LEU A 60 8.94 10.83 11.89
CA LEU A 60 9.44 11.89 11.03
C LEU A 60 10.94 12.23 11.18
N PRO A 61 11.55 12.22 12.38
CA PRO A 61 13.00 12.41 12.52
C PRO A 61 13.83 11.37 11.77
N PHE A 62 13.36 10.12 11.67
CA PHE A 62 14.04 9.05 10.94
C PHE A 62 13.87 9.21 9.42
N ILE A 63 12.67 9.58 8.97
CA ILE A 63 12.38 9.91 7.57
C ILE A 63 13.27 11.08 7.10
N ARG A 64 13.40 12.12 7.94
CA ARG A 64 14.29 13.26 7.71
C ARG A 64 15.75 12.85 7.64
N LYS A 65 16.19 12.01 8.57
CA LYS A 65 17.56 11.49 8.60
C LYS A 65 17.89 10.66 7.37
N ALA A 66 16.92 9.94 6.81
CA ALA A 66 17.03 9.20 5.56
C ALA A 66 16.98 10.11 4.31
N GLY A 67 16.64 11.39 4.46
CA GLY A 67 16.60 12.36 3.36
C GLY A 67 15.41 12.21 2.41
N VAL A 68 14.37 11.45 2.78
CA VAL A 68 13.23 11.11 1.91
C VAL A 68 11.93 11.82 2.25
N GLU A 69 11.91 12.71 3.25
CA GLU A 69 10.69 13.47 3.63
C GLU A 69 10.04 14.18 2.44
N HIS A 70 10.85 14.75 1.54
CA HIS A 70 10.39 15.46 0.35
C HIS A 70 9.59 14.59 -0.65
N LYS A 71 9.63 13.27 -0.51
CA LYS A 71 8.84 12.33 -1.31
C LYS A 71 7.46 12.08 -0.71
N ILE A 72 7.22 12.37 0.56
CA ILE A 72 6.03 11.97 1.30
C ILE A 72 5.08 13.16 1.47
N SER A 73 3.84 13.01 0.99
CA SER A 73 2.70 13.86 1.32
C SER A 73 1.83 13.12 2.33
N PHE A 74 1.89 13.54 3.59
CA PHE A 74 1.06 12.96 4.65
C PHE A 74 -0.32 13.63 4.68
N ILE A 75 -1.37 12.82 4.74
CA ILE A 75 -2.77 13.23 4.89
C ILE A 75 -3.29 12.65 6.19
N GLN A 76 -3.51 13.51 7.18
CA GLN A 76 -4.13 13.11 8.43
C GLN A 76 -5.65 13.00 8.23
N SER A 77 -6.14 11.80 7.94
CA SER A 77 -7.56 11.55 7.68
C SER A 77 -7.90 10.07 7.84
N ASP A 78 -9.19 9.75 7.94
CA ASP A 78 -9.61 8.37 7.70
C ASP A 78 -9.36 8.01 6.22
N ALA A 79 -8.84 6.80 6.01
CA ALA A 79 -8.39 6.40 4.68
C ALA A 79 -9.52 6.28 3.66
N PHE A 80 -10.74 5.92 4.10
CA PHE A 80 -11.87 5.74 3.19
C PHE A 80 -12.34 7.09 2.62
N SER A 81 -12.47 8.11 3.46
CA SER A 81 -12.83 9.47 3.03
C SER A 81 -11.78 10.06 2.09
N ALA A 82 -10.49 9.92 2.43
CA ALA A 82 -9.40 10.41 1.58
C ALA A 82 -9.41 9.73 0.20
N LEU A 83 -9.54 8.40 0.15
CA LEU A 83 -9.63 7.65 -1.11
C LEU A 83 -10.88 8.01 -1.92
N ASN A 84 -12.02 8.24 -1.28
CA ASN A 84 -13.25 8.66 -1.94
C ASN A 84 -13.12 10.05 -2.56
N GLU A 85 -12.51 11.01 -1.86
CA GLU A 85 -12.29 12.36 -2.37
C GLU A 85 -11.40 12.33 -3.62
N MET A 86 -10.31 11.57 -3.56
CA MET A 86 -9.39 11.38 -4.69
C MET A 86 -10.06 10.71 -5.90
N SER A 87 -10.91 9.71 -5.64
CA SER A 87 -11.63 8.99 -6.69
C SER A 87 -12.75 9.82 -7.32
N SER A 88 -13.42 10.67 -6.53
CA SER A 88 -14.62 11.42 -6.96
C SER A 88 -14.28 12.66 -7.78
N ASN A 89 -13.15 13.31 -7.51
CA ASN A 89 -12.74 14.53 -8.20
C ASN A 89 -12.08 14.25 -9.56
N GLY A 90 -11.85 12.98 -9.93
CA GLY A 90 -11.13 12.57 -11.14
C GLY A 90 -9.62 12.87 -11.10
N GLU A 91 -9.14 13.50 -10.03
CA GLU A 91 -7.75 13.94 -9.84
C GLU A 91 -6.78 12.80 -9.48
N GLY A 92 -7.24 11.54 -9.42
CA GLY A 92 -6.42 10.38 -9.05
C GLY A 92 -6.67 9.12 -9.87
N ALA A 93 -7.54 9.16 -10.90
CA ALA A 93 -7.86 7.98 -11.68
C ALA A 93 -6.62 7.48 -12.44
N GLU A 94 -6.29 6.19 -12.23
CA GLU A 94 -5.17 5.51 -12.88
C GLU A 94 -3.79 6.18 -12.71
N MET A 95 -3.58 6.90 -11.60
CA MET A 95 -2.34 7.64 -11.35
C MET A 95 -1.30 6.84 -10.56
N PHE A 96 -1.70 5.81 -9.81
CA PHE A 96 -0.78 5.12 -8.91
C PHE A 96 -0.18 3.86 -9.53
N ASP A 97 1.11 3.70 -9.36
CA ASP A 97 1.86 2.49 -9.72
C ASP A 97 1.68 1.39 -8.67
N PHE A 98 1.63 1.81 -7.41
CA PHE A 98 1.59 0.92 -6.26
C PHE A 98 0.71 1.47 -5.15
N VAL A 99 -0.05 0.60 -4.50
CA VAL A 99 -0.83 0.90 -3.29
C VAL A 99 -0.57 -0.18 -2.24
N PHE A 100 -0.18 0.22 -1.04
CA PHE A 100 -0.02 -0.66 0.11
C PHE A 100 -1.13 -0.38 1.12
N VAL A 101 -1.87 -1.41 1.52
CA VAL A 101 -2.99 -1.35 2.46
C VAL A 101 -2.63 -2.14 3.71
N ASP A 102 -2.34 -1.41 4.78
CA ASP A 102 -2.19 -1.95 6.14
C ASP A 102 -2.96 -1.07 7.12
N ALA A 103 -4.30 -1.14 7.03
CA ALA A 103 -5.21 -0.29 7.79
C ALA A 103 -6.19 -1.13 8.64
N ASP A 104 -7.36 -0.57 8.98
CA ASP A 104 -8.39 -1.34 9.65
C ASP A 104 -8.95 -2.44 8.74
N LYS A 105 -8.90 -3.69 9.21
CA LYS A 105 -9.21 -4.88 8.41
C LYS A 105 -10.68 -4.90 7.93
N PRO A 106 -11.68 -4.45 8.71
CA PRO A 106 -13.08 -4.38 8.27
C PRO A 106 -13.29 -3.55 6.98
N ASN A 107 -12.46 -2.54 6.72
CA ASN A 107 -12.56 -1.71 5.52
C ASN A 107 -11.75 -2.20 4.31
N TYR A 108 -11.02 -3.32 4.39
CA TYR A 108 -10.17 -3.76 3.28
C TYR A 108 -10.92 -3.91 1.94
N ILE A 109 -12.16 -4.41 1.98
CA ILE A 109 -13.02 -4.49 0.78
C ILE A 109 -13.33 -3.10 0.23
N ASN A 110 -13.69 -2.15 1.09
CA ASN A 110 -13.97 -0.77 0.69
C ASN A 110 -12.72 -0.10 0.10
N TYR A 111 -11.55 -0.35 0.69
CA TYR A 111 -10.28 0.13 0.16
C TYR A 111 -9.97 -0.48 -1.21
N HIS A 112 -10.23 -1.77 -1.41
CA HIS A 112 -10.05 -2.43 -2.70
C HIS A 112 -10.87 -1.75 -3.81
N GLU A 113 -12.16 -1.48 -3.55
CA GLU A 113 -13.02 -0.84 -4.54
C GLU A 113 -12.61 0.59 -4.91
N GLN A 114 -11.90 1.30 -4.02
CA GLN A 114 -11.34 2.62 -4.37
C GLN A 114 -9.95 2.50 -4.99
N ALA A 115 -9.06 1.71 -4.38
CA ALA A 115 -7.68 1.53 -4.84
C ALA A 115 -7.63 1.03 -6.28
N ILE A 116 -8.53 0.14 -6.71
CA ILE A 116 -8.53 -0.35 -8.09
C ILE A 116 -8.89 0.70 -9.14
N LYS A 117 -9.62 1.76 -8.77
CA LYS A 117 -9.92 2.91 -9.65
C LYS A 117 -8.73 3.87 -9.75
N LEU A 118 -7.92 3.91 -8.70
CA LEU A 118 -6.80 4.83 -8.56
C LEU A 118 -5.49 4.25 -9.11
N VAL A 119 -5.28 2.93 -8.98
CA VAL A 119 -4.13 2.21 -9.53
C VAL A 119 -4.25 2.05 -11.03
N LYS A 120 -3.18 2.31 -11.78
CA LYS A 120 -3.16 2.10 -13.23
C LYS A 120 -3.26 0.63 -13.61
N VAL A 121 -3.71 0.32 -14.83
CA VAL A 121 -3.60 -1.05 -15.37
C VAL A 121 -2.12 -1.46 -15.37
N GLY A 122 -1.83 -2.64 -14.82
CA GLY A 122 -0.48 -3.15 -14.59
C GLY A 122 0.14 -2.74 -13.25
N GLY A 123 -0.42 -1.74 -12.55
CA GLY A 123 -0.01 -1.39 -11.19
C GLY A 123 -0.45 -2.44 -10.16
N VAL A 124 0.09 -2.32 -8.95
CA VAL A 124 -0.05 -3.36 -7.90
C VAL A 124 -0.68 -2.78 -6.64
N ILE A 125 -1.65 -3.50 -6.09
CA ILE A 125 -2.17 -3.27 -4.75
C ILE A 125 -1.68 -4.39 -3.85
N ALA A 126 -1.11 -4.06 -2.70
CA ALA A 126 -0.58 -5.00 -1.72
C ALA A 126 -1.39 -4.88 -0.42
N TYR A 127 -1.91 -6.01 0.08
CA TYR A 127 -2.65 -6.09 1.33
C TYR A 127 -1.84 -6.84 2.38
N ASP A 128 -1.56 -6.19 3.51
CA ASP A 128 -0.83 -6.81 4.62
C ASP A 128 -1.77 -7.53 5.60
N ASN A 129 -1.19 -8.50 6.31
CA ASN A 129 -1.78 -9.38 7.32
C ASN A 129 -2.89 -10.31 6.80
N THR A 130 -2.79 -10.77 5.56
CA THR A 130 -3.83 -11.59 4.90
C THR A 130 -3.86 -13.04 5.36
N LEU A 131 -2.86 -13.53 6.12
CA LEU A 131 -2.90 -14.81 6.84
C LEU A 131 -3.38 -14.65 8.30
N TYR A 132 -3.39 -13.42 8.82
CA TYR A 132 -3.94 -13.01 10.11
C TYR A 132 -3.60 -13.95 11.27
N ARG A 133 -2.32 -14.09 11.58
CA ARG A 133 -1.72 -14.94 12.63
C ARG A 133 -2.11 -16.40 12.49
N GLU A 134 -2.23 -16.87 11.25
CA GLU A 134 -2.72 -18.20 10.88
C GLU A 134 -4.19 -18.43 11.28
N LEU A 135 -4.88 -17.43 11.86
CA LEU A 135 -6.23 -17.58 12.38
C LEU A 135 -7.25 -17.87 11.27
N VAL A 136 -6.96 -17.49 10.02
CA VAL A 136 -7.84 -17.76 8.88
C VAL A 136 -8.05 -19.26 8.62
N VAL A 137 -7.15 -20.13 9.10
CA VAL A 137 -7.29 -21.59 9.03
C VAL A 137 -7.61 -22.23 10.39
N THR A 138 -7.59 -21.46 11.48
CA THR A 138 -7.89 -21.96 12.84
C THR A 138 -9.39 -22.26 13.00
N PRO A 139 -9.77 -23.39 13.64
CA PRO A 139 -11.14 -23.69 14.01
C PRO A 139 -11.81 -22.59 14.85
N GLU A 140 -13.07 -22.28 14.59
CA GLU A 140 -13.79 -21.14 15.20
C GLU A 140 -13.79 -21.16 16.74
N ASN A 141 -13.90 -22.35 17.33
CA ASN A 141 -13.90 -22.54 18.79
C ASN A 141 -12.55 -22.26 19.44
N GLU A 142 -11.47 -22.19 18.67
CA GLU A 142 -10.10 -21.92 19.14
C GLU A 142 -9.66 -20.46 18.91
N VAL A 143 -10.43 -19.69 18.11
CA VAL A 143 -10.14 -18.28 17.85
C VAL A 143 -10.58 -17.42 19.05
N PRO A 144 -9.67 -16.66 19.69
CA PRO A 144 -10.05 -15.74 20.77
C PRO A 144 -11.02 -14.67 20.28
N GLU A 145 -12.00 -14.31 21.11
CA GLU A 145 -13.10 -13.41 20.76
C GLU A 145 -12.64 -12.09 20.12
N GLN A 146 -11.61 -11.47 20.69
CA GLN A 146 -11.05 -10.20 20.23
C GLN A 146 -10.49 -10.23 18.80
N PHE A 147 -10.21 -11.41 18.25
CA PHE A 147 -9.69 -11.58 16.88
C PHE A 147 -10.76 -11.98 15.87
N ARG A 148 -11.96 -12.40 16.31
CA ARG A 148 -12.99 -12.97 15.42
C ARG A 148 -13.48 -11.97 14.38
N GLY A 149 -13.69 -10.71 14.77
CA GLY A 149 -14.14 -9.64 13.87
C GLY A 149 -13.16 -9.40 12.72
N ASN A 150 -11.89 -9.18 13.04
CA ASN A 150 -10.84 -8.97 12.04
C ASN A 150 -10.56 -10.24 11.23
N ARG A 151 -10.56 -11.42 11.85
CA ARG A 151 -10.44 -12.71 11.14
C ARG A 151 -11.50 -12.82 10.06
N LYS A 152 -12.77 -12.55 10.42
CA LYS A 152 -13.87 -12.58 9.46
C LYS A 152 -13.63 -11.60 8.31
N ALA A 153 -13.25 -10.36 8.61
CA ALA A 153 -12.94 -9.35 7.59
C ALA A 153 -11.81 -9.80 6.65
N ILE A 154 -10.73 -10.37 7.18
CA ILE A 154 -9.61 -10.91 6.39
C ILE A 154 -10.06 -12.08 5.50
N MET A 155 -10.85 -13.01 6.04
CA MET A 155 -11.41 -14.11 5.25
C MET A 155 -12.30 -13.60 4.11
N ASP A 156 -13.17 -12.62 4.40
CA ASP A 156 -14.09 -12.04 3.43
C ASP A 156 -13.32 -11.33 2.29
N VAL A 157 -12.25 -10.56 2.60
CA VAL A 157 -11.42 -9.94 1.56
C VAL A 157 -10.60 -10.97 0.79
N ASN A 158 -10.05 -12.01 1.44
CA ASN A 158 -9.29 -13.05 0.73
C ASN A 158 -10.16 -13.78 -0.31
N ILE A 159 -11.42 -14.06 0.03
CA ILE A 159 -12.41 -14.61 -0.91
C ILE A 159 -12.66 -13.64 -2.07
N LEU A 160 -12.90 -12.36 -1.74
CA LEU A 160 -13.13 -11.33 -2.75
C LEU A 160 -11.96 -11.25 -3.74
N LEU A 161 -10.73 -11.08 -3.24
CA LEU A 161 -9.52 -10.94 -4.06
C LEU A 161 -9.28 -12.19 -4.94
N ALA A 162 -9.54 -13.39 -4.42
CA ALA A 162 -9.40 -14.63 -5.18
C ALA A 162 -10.46 -14.79 -6.30
N SER A 163 -11.58 -14.08 -6.19
CA SER A 163 -12.69 -14.13 -7.15
C SER A 163 -12.75 -12.92 -8.08
N ASP A 164 -11.94 -11.89 -7.84
CA ASP A 164 -11.98 -10.64 -8.60
C ASP A 164 -11.26 -10.78 -9.94
N CYS A 165 -12.02 -10.69 -11.02
CA CYS A 165 -11.50 -10.82 -12.39
C CYS A 165 -10.72 -9.60 -12.88
N ARG A 166 -10.70 -8.49 -12.13
CA ARG A 166 -9.95 -7.27 -12.46
C ARG A 166 -8.48 -7.34 -12.09
N VAL A 167 -8.08 -8.36 -11.31
CA VAL A 167 -6.71 -8.51 -10.79
C VAL A 167 -6.15 -9.92 -10.99
N GLU A 168 -4.83 -10.01 -11.10
CA GLU A 168 -4.08 -11.24 -10.85
C GLU A 168 -3.53 -11.21 -9.42
N ILE A 169 -3.64 -12.32 -8.69
CA ILE A 169 -3.24 -12.37 -7.28
C ILE A 169 -2.06 -13.29 -7.01
N SER A 170 -1.27 -12.92 -6.01
CA SER A 170 -0.25 -13.78 -5.40
C SER A 170 -0.25 -13.57 -3.90
N LEU A 171 -0.61 -14.62 -3.14
CA LEU A 171 -0.49 -14.64 -1.69
C LEU A 171 0.91 -15.14 -1.32
N ILE A 172 1.68 -14.30 -0.64
CA ILE A 172 3.06 -14.57 -0.26
C ILE A 172 3.13 -14.74 1.27
N PRO A 173 3.66 -15.86 1.79
CA PRO A 173 3.76 -16.12 3.23
C PRO A 173 4.97 -15.40 3.86
N ILE A 174 5.01 -14.07 3.72
CA ILE A 174 5.97 -13.20 4.41
C ILE A 174 5.21 -12.44 5.49
N GLY A 175 5.82 -12.30 6.67
CA GLY A 175 5.20 -11.61 7.80
C GLY A 175 3.91 -12.31 8.22
N ASP A 176 2.82 -11.55 8.31
CA ASP A 176 1.49 -12.06 8.66
C ASP A 176 0.62 -12.37 7.43
N GLY A 177 1.27 -12.58 6.28
CA GLY A 177 0.65 -12.76 4.97
C GLY A 177 0.56 -11.46 4.17
N LEU A 178 1.07 -11.49 2.94
CA LEU A 178 1.02 -10.37 2.01
C LEU A 178 0.34 -10.83 0.72
N THR A 179 -0.81 -10.25 0.37
CA THR A 179 -1.46 -10.52 -0.91
C THR A 179 -1.15 -9.40 -1.89
N LEU A 180 -0.48 -9.72 -2.99
CA LEU A 180 -0.27 -8.82 -4.13
C LEU A 180 -1.40 -9.02 -5.13
N CYS A 181 -1.96 -7.91 -5.62
CA CYS A 181 -3.00 -7.84 -6.63
C CYS A 181 -2.53 -6.93 -7.76
N ARG A 182 -2.19 -7.49 -8.92
CA ARG A 182 -1.83 -6.72 -10.11
C ARG A 182 -3.08 -6.42 -10.92
N ARG A 183 -3.40 -5.14 -11.15
CA ARG A 183 -4.56 -4.74 -11.96
C ARG A 183 -4.37 -5.15 -13.43
N ILE A 184 -5.39 -5.74 -14.06
CA ILE A 184 -5.35 -6.19 -15.45
C ILE A 184 -6.43 -5.57 -16.35
N ALA A 185 -7.45 -4.92 -15.77
CA ALA A 185 -8.51 -4.20 -16.47
C ALA A 185 -8.96 -2.98 -15.66
#